data_AF-A0A946PW33-F1
#
_entry.id   AF-A0A946PW33-F1
#
_cell.length_a   1.000
_cell.length_b   1.000
_cell.length_c   1.000
_cell.angle_alpha   90.00
_cell.angle_beta   90.00
_cell.angle_gamma   90.00
#
_symmetry.space_group_name_H-M   'P 1'
#
loop_
_entity.id
_entity.type
_entity.pdbx_description
1 polymer ?
#
loop_
_entity_poly.entity_id
_entity_poly.type
_entity_poly.pdbx_seq_one_letter_code
_entity_poly.pdbx_strand_id
1 'polypeptide(L)'
;MDEISKAIVSAVIAYLVPRALGGIGKTFTPTGSRERTLPWVPWLIASFIGGALGGTFSGAIGDQGFGNWAVFGAALGIMQWFALRAYLPVGGWWALASAVGWSFAPLFGDNPFGGFFVGLAIGALQIIGLKAKGQGWWIIGNALAWGLTGFITLFLIEPIGSAFGFVLGWIIGWGMVGAIGASLLLLPLSRLTPTTE
;
A
#
# COMPACT_ATOMS: atom_id res chain seq x y z
N MET A 1 15.45 4.94 -18.48
CA MET A 1 15.57 5.49 -17.12
C MET A 1 16.10 4.38 -16.25
N ASP A 2 17.17 4.59 -15.49
CA ASP A 2 17.72 3.56 -14.60
C ASP A 2 16.81 3.31 -13.37
N GLU A 3 17.04 2.22 -12.66
CA GLU A 3 16.21 1.79 -11.52
C GLU A 3 16.15 2.81 -10.38
N ILE A 4 17.25 3.51 -10.11
CA ILE A 4 17.30 4.52 -9.05
C ILE A 4 16.45 5.71 -9.45
N SER A 5 16.57 6.18 -10.69
CA SER A 5 15.73 7.25 -11.22
C SER A 5 14.23 6.91 -11.17
N LYS A 6 13.84 5.68 -11.56
CA LYS A 6 12.44 5.20 -11.47
C LYS A 6 11.95 5.21 -10.02
N ALA A 7 12.76 4.75 -9.07
CA ALA A 7 12.41 4.75 -7.64
C ALA A 7 12.24 6.17 -7.10
N ILE A 8 13.16 7.09 -7.45
CA ILE A 8 13.08 8.50 -7.05
C ILE A 8 11.82 9.15 -7.60
N VAL A 9 11.54 9.00 -8.90
CA VAL A 9 10.33 9.57 -9.53
C VAL A 9 9.07 9.03 -8.84
N SER A 10 9.01 7.73 -8.57
CA SER A 10 7.88 7.11 -7.89
C SER A 10 7.69 7.64 -6.48
N ALA A 11 8.77 7.78 -5.71
CA ALA A 11 8.76 8.37 -4.38
C ALA A 11 8.29 9.84 -4.42
N VAL A 12 8.77 10.62 -5.38
CA VAL A 12 8.36 12.02 -5.58
C VAL A 12 6.87 12.11 -5.91
N ILE A 13 6.36 11.30 -6.85
CA ILE A 13 4.93 11.24 -7.19
C ILE A 13 4.11 10.82 -5.97
N ALA A 14 4.53 9.76 -5.26
CA ALA A 14 3.88 9.27 -4.06
C ALA A 14 3.79 10.33 -2.95
N TYR A 15 4.80 11.21 -2.84
CA TYR A 15 4.78 12.30 -1.88
C TYR A 15 3.95 13.51 -2.35
N LEU A 16 4.09 13.90 -3.62
CA LEU A 16 3.48 15.09 -4.18
C LEU A 16 1.99 14.93 -4.43
N VAL A 17 1.52 13.78 -4.91
CA VAL A 17 0.08 13.58 -5.21
C VAL A 17 -0.78 13.79 -3.97
N PRO A 18 -0.53 13.14 -2.82
CA PRO A 18 -1.26 13.41 -1.59
C PRO A 18 -1.13 14.84 -1.09
N ARG A 19 0.01 15.50 -1.33
CA ARG A 19 0.26 16.87 -0.85
C ARG A 19 -0.45 17.92 -1.70
N ALA A 20 -0.43 17.76 -3.02
CA ALA A 20 -1.14 18.61 -3.97
C ALA A 20 -2.67 18.47 -3.79
N LEU A 21 -3.14 17.23 -3.62
CA LEU A 21 -4.57 16.95 -3.41
C LEU A 21 -5.01 17.16 -1.96
N GLY A 22 -4.09 17.13 -1.01
CA GLY A 22 -4.32 17.49 0.40
C GLY A 22 -4.27 18.99 0.68
N GLY A 23 -3.79 19.80 -0.28
CA GLY A 23 -4.00 21.25 -0.30
C GLY A 23 -5.44 21.63 -0.68
N ILE A 24 -6.15 20.75 -1.39
CA ILE A 24 -7.59 20.83 -1.63
C ILE A 24 -8.30 20.11 -0.49
N GLY A 25 -8.50 20.84 0.62
CA GLY A 25 -9.11 20.32 1.83
C GLY A 25 -8.07 19.84 2.83
N LYS A 26 -7.84 20.68 3.84
CA LYS A 26 -7.29 20.36 5.17
C LYS A 26 -7.68 18.94 5.59
N THR A 27 -6.86 18.27 6.42
CA THR A 27 -7.25 17.05 7.16
C THR A 27 -8.74 17.11 7.40
N PHE A 28 -9.51 16.24 6.72
CA PHE A 28 -10.95 16.19 6.90
C PHE A 28 -11.13 15.56 8.28
N THR A 29 -10.96 16.39 9.31
CA THR A 29 -11.45 16.16 10.64
C THR A 29 -12.84 16.75 10.59
N PRO A 30 -13.91 15.94 10.42
CA PRO A 30 -15.24 16.42 10.78
C PRO A 30 -15.14 16.80 12.25
N THR A 31 -15.13 18.10 12.53
CA THR A 31 -15.26 18.64 13.87
C THR A 31 -16.55 18.05 14.46
N GLY A 32 -16.40 17.18 15.47
CA GLY A 32 -17.52 16.68 16.28
C GLY A 32 -18.02 15.25 16.03
N SER A 33 -17.46 14.45 15.09
CA SER A 33 -17.88 13.05 14.95
C SER A 33 -17.25 12.17 16.05
N ARG A 34 -18.00 11.85 17.11
CA ARG A 34 -17.53 11.03 18.24
C ARG A 34 -17.17 9.58 17.90
N GLU A 35 -17.62 9.06 16.77
CA GLU A 35 -17.28 7.71 16.31
C GLU A 35 -16.94 7.75 14.82
N ARG A 36 -15.70 7.40 14.47
CA ARG A 36 -15.32 7.14 13.08
C ARG A 36 -15.36 5.64 12.88
N THR A 37 -16.30 5.18 12.05
CA THR A 37 -16.31 3.79 11.60
C THR A 37 -15.11 3.56 10.68
N LEU A 38 -14.48 2.40 10.82
CA LEU A 38 -13.40 2.00 9.94
C LEU A 38 -13.93 1.97 8.49
N PRO A 39 -13.33 2.70 7.53
CA PRO A 39 -13.82 2.75 6.15
C PRO A 39 -13.40 1.48 5.40
N TRP A 40 -13.82 0.30 5.87
CA TRP A 40 -13.33 -0.98 5.39
C TRP A 40 -13.69 -1.21 3.91
N VAL A 41 -14.90 -0.83 3.44
CA VAL A 41 -15.25 -0.93 2.02
C VAL A 41 -14.38 0.01 1.15
N PRO A 42 -14.31 1.34 1.41
CA PRO A 42 -13.40 2.22 0.68
C PRO A 42 -11.93 1.77 0.72
N TRP A 43 -11.47 1.24 1.86
CA TRP A 43 -10.12 0.72 2.04
C TRP A 43 -9.81 -0.46 1.11
N LEU A 44 -10.70 -1.43 1.03
CA LEU A 44 -10.55 -2.58 0.15
C LEU A 44 -10.61 -2.19 -1.33
N ILE A 45 -11.58 -1.36 -1.71
CA ILE A 45 -11.72 -0.87 -3.09
C ILE A 45 -10.49 -0.07 -3.52
N ALA A 46 -10.05 0.87 -2.67
CA ALA A 46 -8.87 1.68 -2.96
C ALA A 46 -7.62 0.81 -3.09
N SER A 47 -7.45 -0.19 -2.22
CA SER A 47 -6.31 -1.10 -2.29
C SER A 47 -6.35 -2.02 -3.50
N PHE A 48 -7.54 -2.47 -3.92
CA PHE A 48 -7.72 -3.20 -5.17
C PHE A 48 -7.29 -2.35 -6.37
N ILE A 49 -7.80 -1.11 -6.47
CA ILE A 49 -7.45 -0.18 -7.56
C ILE A 49 -5.95 0.12 -7.53
N GLY A 50 -5.39 0.40 -6.35
CA GLY A 50 -3.98 0.67 -6.17
C GLY A 50 -3.09 -0.50 -6.57
N GLY A 51 -3.47 -1.72 -6.20
CA GLY A 51 -2.80 -2.95 -6.63
C GLY A 51 -2.88 -3.14 -8.14
N ALA A 52 -4.06 -3.02 -8.74
CA ALA A 52 -4.27 -3.17 -10.18
C ALA A 52 -3.47 -2.16 -11.01
N LEU A 53 -3.54 -0.86 -10.64
CA LEU A 53 -2.78 0.19 -11.30
C LEU A 53 -1.27 0.00 -11.09
N GLY A 54 -0.87 -0.25 -9.85
CA GLY A 54 0.53 -0.47 -9.48
C GLY A 54 1.13 -1.62 -10.26
N GLY A 55 0.45 -2.77 -10.30
CA GLY A 55 0.91 -3.97 -11.00
C GLY A 55 0.95 -3.78 -12.51
N THR A 56 -0.01 -3.05 -13.07
CA THR A 56 -0.04 -2.74 -14.50
C THR A 56 1.11 -1.82 -14.91
N PHE A 57 1.31 -0.72 -14.19
CA PHE A 57 2.41 0.21 -14.49
C PHE A 57 3.77 -0.42 -14.22
N SER A 58 3.89 -1.16 -13.12
CA SER A 58 5.06 -1.96 -12.81
C SER A 58 5.39 -2.95 -13.94
N GLY A 59 4.43 -3.79 -14.34
CA GLY A 59 4.61 -4.75 -15.43
C GLY A 59 4.98 -4.10 -16.77
N ALA A 60 4.39 -2.93 -17.09
CA ALA A 60 4.70 -2.19 -18.31
C ALA A 60 6.13 -1.62 -18.35
N ILE A 61 6.78 -1.43 -17.19
CA ILE A 61 8.15 -0.94 -17.08
C ILE A 61 9.19 -2.06 -17.28
N GLY A 62 8.78 -3.34 -17.22
CA GLY A 62 9.53 -4.49 -17.74
C GLY A 62 10.68 -5.03 -16.90
N ASP A 63 11.17 -4.29 -15.89
CA ASP A 63 12.28 -4.70 -15.02
C ASP A 63 11.77 -5.07 -13.62
N GLN A 64 12.26 -6.14 -12.98
CA GLN A 64 11.84 -6.52 -11.61
C GLN A 64 12.66 -5.82 -10.49
N GLY A 65 13.21 -4.64 -10.78
CA GLY A 65 14.14 -3.92 -9.90
C GLY A 65 13.47 -2.98 -8.87
N PHE A 66 14.31 -2.23 -8.14
CA PHE A 66 13.87 -1.32 -7.07
C PHE A 66 12.84 -0.29 -7.56
N GLY A 67 13.06 0.25 -8.76
CA GLY A 67 12.19 1.26 -9.35
C GLY A 67 10.82 0.70 -9.69
N ASN A 68 10.78 -0.53 -10.18
CA ASN A 68 9.55 -1.21 -10.52
C ASN A 68 8.61 -1.40 -9.32
N TRP A 69 9.15 -1.94 -8.23
CA TRP A 69 8.38 -2.14 -7.01
C TRP A 69 8.03 -0.83 -6.32
N ALA A 70 8.87 0.21 -6.47
CA ALA A 70 8.52 1.55 -6.00
C ALA A 70 7.27 2.10 -6.71
N VAL A 71 7.08 1.82 -8.01
CA VAL A 71 5.86 2.21 -8.76
C VAL A 71 4.64 1.50 -8.19
N PHE A 72 4.75 0.18 -7.96
CA PHE A 72 3.68 -0.59 -7.32
C PHE A 72 3.29 0.00 -5.96
N GLY A 73 4.29 0.21 -5.09
CA GLY A 73 4.09 0.79 -3.77
C GLY A 73 3.54 2.21 -3.78
N ALA A 74 3.95 3.03 -4.76
CA ALA A 74 3.42 4.39 -4.93
C ALA A 74 1.92 4.36 -5.25
N ALA A 75 1.50 3.57 -6.24
CA ALA A 75 0.10 3.48 -6.64
C ALA A 75 -0.78 2.94 -5.49
N LEU A 76 -0.32 1.88 -4.83
CA LEU A 76 -1.01 1.30 -3.69
C LEU A 76 -1.10 2.28 -2.51
N GLY A 77 0.02 2.89 -2.15
CA GLY A 77 0.12 3.84 -1.04
C GLY A 77 -0.72 5.10 -1.24
N ILE A 78 -0.80 5.63 -2.46
CA ILE A 78 -1.66 6.77 -2.81
C ILE A 78 -3.13 6.40 -2.59
N MET A 79 -3.58 5.26 -3.10
CA MET A 79 -4.99 4.86 -2.96
C MET A 79 -5.35 4.53 -1.50
N GLN A 80 -4.46 3.86 -0.77
CA GLN A 80 -4.60 3.64 0.66
C GLN A 80 -4.71 4.96 1.44
N TRP A 81 -3.87 5.94 1.12
CA TRP A 81 -3.96 7.27 1.71
C TRP A 81 -5.31 7.93 1.43
N PHE A 82 -5.83 7.85 0.20
CA PHE A 82 -7.15 8.39 -0.14
C PHE A 82 -8.27 7.80 0.71
N ALA A 83 -8.25 6.48 0.95
CA ALA A 83 -9.24 5.82 1.81
C ALA A 83 -9.08 6.20 3.28
N LEU A 84 -7.84 6.38 3.76
CA LEU A 84 -7.55 6.61 5.18
C LEU A 84 -7.60 8.07 5.62
N ARG A 85 -7.41 9.04 4.73
CA ARG A 85 -7.25 10.47 5.09
C ARG A 85 -8.47 11.09 5.81
N ALA A 86 -9.65 10.49 5.69
CA ALA A 86 -10.86 10.88 6.43
C ALA A 86 -10.99 10.17 7.80
N TYR A 87 -10.26 9.07 8.00
CA TYR A 87 -10.30 8.21 9.18
C TYR A 87 -9.14 8.49 10.15
N LEU A 88 -7.90 8.51 9.64
CA LEU A 88 -6.66 8.73 10.40
C LEU A 88 -5.94 10.01 9.93
N PRO A 89 -5.11 10.64 10.79
CA PRO A 89 -4.29 11.79 10.43
C PRO A 89 -3.07 11.36 9.60
N VAL A 90 -3.32 10.80 8.41
CA VAL A 90 -2.28 10.34 7.48
C VAL A 90 -2.01 11.39 6.40
N GLY A 91 -0.75 11.79 6.27
CA GLY A 91 -0.28 12.72 5.24
C GLY A 91 0.35 12.01 4.03
N GLY A 92 0.93 12.79 3.11
CA GLY A 92 1.65 12.24 1.94
C GLY A 92 2.85 11.36 2.27
N TRP A 93 3.36 11.45 3.51
CA TRP A 93 4.35 10.50 4.01
C TRP A 93 3.86 9.04 3.94
N TRP A 94 2.56 8.78 4.08
CA TRP A 94 2.00 7.43 4.03
C TRP A 94 2.28 6.73 2.70
N ALA A 95 2.00 7.43 1.60
CA ALA A 95 2.21 6.92 0.25
C ALA A 95 3.69 6.82 -0.08
N LEU A 96 4.49 7.82 0.33
CA LEU A 96 5.95 7.77 0.20
C LEU A 96 6.55 6.56 0.93
N ALA A 97 6.16 6.33 2.19
CA ALA A 97 6.60 5.19 2.98
C ALA A 97 6.24 3.86 2.32
N SER A 98 5.08 3.77 1.68
CA SER A 98 4.68 2.59 0.91
C SER A 98 5.58 2.39 -0.31
N ALA A 99 5.82 3.43 -1.11
CA ALA A 99 6.71 3.37 -2.27
C ALA A 99 8.13 2.93 -1.89
N VAL A 100 8.70 3.53 -0.84
CA VAL A 100 10.04 3.18 -0.34
C VAL A 100 10.06 1.76 0.22
N GLY A 101 9.06 1.37 1.02
CA GLY A 101 8.98 0.03 1.60
C GLY A 101 8.92 -1.07 0.53
N TRP A 102 8.09 -0.89 -0.50
CA TRP A 102 8.01 -1.81 -1.62
C TRP A 102 9.29 -1.86 -2.45
N SER A 103 10.03 -0.75 -2.57
CA SER A 103 11.30 -0.74 -3.31
C SER A 103 12.30 -1.76 -2.79
N PHE A 104 12.20 -2.21 -1.53
CA PHE A 104 13.04 -3.25 -0.96
C PHE A 104 12.68 -4.68 -1.40
N ALA A 105 11.57 -4.91 -2.07
CA ALA A 105 11.14 -6.25 -2.51
C ALA A 105 12.22 -7.03 -3.28
N PRO A 106 13.00 -6.44 -4.21
CA PRO A 106 14.08 -7.15 -4.91
C PRO A 106 15.17 -7.71 -4.00
N LEU A 107 15.39 -7.13 -2.82
CA LEU A 107 16.38 -7.65 -1.86
C LEU A 107 16.02 -9.04 -1.33
N PHE A 108 14.74 -9.41 -1.47
CA PHE A 108 14.24 -10.67 -0.94
C PHE A 108 13.95 -11.70 -2.05
N GLY A 109 14.03 -11.33 -3.34
CA GLY A 109 13.95 -12.25 -4.48
C GLY A 109 12.86 -13.33 -4.34
N ASP A 110 13.27 -14.60 -4.51
CA ASP A 110 12.39 -15.78 -4.39
C ASP A 110 12.19 -16.26 -2.94
N ASN A 111 12.60 -15.47 -1.93
CA ASN A 111 12.43 -15.86 -0.54
C ASN A 111 10.92 -15.95 -0.21
N PRO A 112 10.43 -17.09 0.30
CA PRO A 112 9.02 -17.26 0.66
C PRO A 112 8.56 -16.28 1.75
N PHE A 113 9.49 -15.69 2.50
CA PHE A 113 9.25 -14.67 3.51
C PHE A 113 9.52 -13.23 3.01
N GLY A 114 9.78 -13.02 1.72
CA GLY A 114 10.06 -11.69 1.19
C GLY A 114 8.95 -10.68 1.48
N GLY A 115 7.69 -11.09 1.33
CA GLY A 115 6.53 -10.27 1.70
C GLY A 115 6.52 -9.85 3.18
N PHE A 116 7.04 -10.69 4.08
CA PHE A 116 7.13 -10.37 5.51
C PHE A 116 8.11 -9.22 5.77
N PHE A 117 9.30 -9.28 5.16
CA PHE A 117 10.31 -8.24 5.32
C PHE A 117 9.90 -6.91 4.64
N VAL A 118 9.28 -6.99 3.46
CA VAL A 118 8.68 -5.82 2.80
C VAL A 118 7.60 -5.20 3.69
N GLY A 119 6.73 -6.03 4.28
CA GLY A 119 5.72 -5.56 5.23
C GLY A 119 6.33 -4.90 6.46
N LEU A 120 7.41 -5.44 7.03
CA LEU A 120 8.15 -4.79 8.12
C LEU A 120 8.67 -3.41 7.71
N ALA A 121 9.30 -3.31 6.54
CA ALA A 121 9.83 -2.04 6.03
C ALA A 121 8.71 -1.00 5.85
N ILE A 122 7.61 -1.38 5.20
CA ILE A 122 6.44 -0.51 5.00
C ILE A 122 5.89 -0.05 6.35
N GLY A 123 5.63 -0.99 7.27
CA GLY A 123 5.08 -0.69 8.59
C GLY A 123 5.98 0.25 9.39
N ALA A 124 7.28 -0.03 9.44
CA ALA A 124 8.26 0.80 10.15
C ALA A 124 8.41 2.21 9.56
N LEU A 125 8.29 2.36 8.23
CA LEU A 125 8.33 3.68 7.60
C LEU A 125 7.03 4.46 7.80
N GLN A 126 5.88 3.78 7.77
CA GLN A 126 4.56 4.42 7.92
C GLN A 126 4.34 4.95 9.33
N ILE A 127 4.83 4.28 10.38
CA ILE A 127 4.67 4.78 11.76
C ILE A 127 5.31 6.15 11.98
N ILE A 128 6.37 6.51 11.23
CA ILE A 128 7.05 7.81 11.37
C ILE A 128 6.09 8.97 11.11
N GLY A 129 5.15 8.78 10.17
CA GLY A 129 4.12 9.77 9.84
C GLY A 129 2.75 9.50 10.45
N LEU A 130 2.58 8.40 11.19
CA LEU A 130 1.29 7.98 11.74
C LEU A 130 1.10 8.53 13.15
N LYS A 131 0.30 9.59 13.29
CA LYS A 131 -0.08 10.14 14.60
C LYS A 131 -1.28 9.39 15.20
N ALA A 132 -1.06 8.16 15.66
CA ALA A 132 -2.10 7.33 16.26
C ALA A 132 -1.59 6.45 17.42
N LYS A 133 -2.43 6.27 18.44
CA LYS A 133 -2.21 5.22 19.45
C LYS A 133 -2.38 3.84 18.82
N GLY A 134 -1.66 2.85 19.34
CA GLY A 134 -1.71 1.47 18.82
C GLY A 134 -0.77 1.21 17.64
N GLN A 135 0.08 2.17 17.24
CA GLN A 135 0.99 2.06 16.10
C GLN A 135 1.93 0.85 16.13
N GLY A 136 2.24 0.27 17.30
CA GLY A 136 3.03 -0.97 17.38
C GLY A 136 2.35 -2.16 16.69
N TRP A 137 1.01 -2.24 16.75
CA TRP A 137 0.24 -3.25 16.04
C TRP A 137 0.32 -3.09 14.52
N TRP A 138 0.59 -1.87 14.04
CA TRP A 138 0.69 -1.58 12.61
C TRP A 138 1.89 -2.26 11.97
N ILE A 139 3.04 -2.26 12.66
CA ILE A 139 4.28 -2.86 12.13
C ILE A 139 4.11 -4.37 12.00
N ILE A 140 3.70 -5.03 13.08
CA ILE A 140 3.50 -6.48 13.13
C ILE A 140 2.38 -6.87 12.16
N GLY A 141 1.29 -6.09 12.14
CA GLY A 141 0.18 -6.26 11.22
C GLY A 141 0.60 -6.21 9.74
N ASN A 142 1.45 -5.26 9.35
CA ASN A 142 1.97 -5.19 7.98
C ASN A 142 2.86 -6.38 7.63
N ALA A 143 3.78 -6.76 8.52
CA ALA A 143 4.66 -7.89 8.29
C ALA A 143 3.86 -9.17 8.03
N LEU A 144 2.87 -9.45 8.89
CA LEU A 144 2.01 -10.62 8.75
C LEU A 144 1.10 -10.54 7.52
N ALA A 145 0.49 -9.36 7.27
CA ALA A 145 -0.40 -9.16 6.14
C ALA A 145 0.31 -9.40 4.80
N TRP A 146 1.48 -8.79 4.60
CA TRP A 146 2.22 -8.91 3.35
C TRP A 146 2.96 -10.25 3.22
N GLY A 147 3.42 -10.84 4.33
CA GLY A 147 3.93 -12.21 4.34
C GLY A 147 2.87 -13.23 3.90
N LEU A 148 1.67 -13.16 4.49
CA LEU A 148 0.57 -14.04 4.13
C LEU A 148 0.02 -13.74 2.74
N THR A 149 -0.03 -12.47 2.32
CA THR A 149 -0.42 -12.11 0.95
C THR A 149 0.54 -12.72 -0.06
N GLY A 150 1.86 -12.58 0.15
CA GLY A 150 2.87 -13.20 -0.71
C GLY A 150 2.64 -14.71 -0.84
N PHE A 151 2.42 -15.40 0.29
CA PHE A 151 2.11 -16.83 0.28
C PHE A 151 0.83 -17.17 -0.48
N ILE A 152 -0.27 -16.46 -0.23
CA ILE A 152 -1.56 -16.69 -0.91
C ILE A 152 -1.44 -16.46 -2.41
N THR A 153 -0.67 -15.44 -2.83
CA THR A 153 -0.56 -15.06 -4.24
C THR A 153 0.13 -16.10 -5.10
N LEU A 154 0.99 -16.95 -4.52
CA LEU A 154 1.58 -18.11 -5.19
C LEU A 154 0.51 -19.06 -5.75
N PHE A 155 -0.66 -19.12 -5.12
CA PHE A 155 -1.76 -20.00 -5.51
C PHE A 155 -2.88 -19.28 -6.27
N LEU A 156 -2.81 -17.95 -6.42
CA LEU A 156 -3.88 -17.16 -7.04
C LEU A 156 -3.55 -16.65 -8.44
N ILE A 157 -2.31 -16.22 -8.69
CA ILE A 157 -1.98 -15.49 -9.92
C ILE A 157 -2.11 -16.40 -11.15
N GLU A 158 -1.59 -17.64 -11.09
CA GLU A 158 -1.64 -18.59 -12.20
C GLU A 158 -3.08 -19.01 -12.58
N PRO A 159 -3.97 -19.39 -11.63
CA PRO A 159 -5.37 -19.65 -11.95
C PRO A 159 -6.10 -18.44 -12.57
N ILE A 160 -5.85 -17.23 -12.05
CA ILE A 160 -6.47 -16.00 -12.57
C ILE A 160 -5.99 -15.72 -13.99
N GLY A 161 -4.69 -15.84 -14.26
CA GLY A 161 -4.11 -15.70 -15.59
C GLY A 161 -4.72 -16.68 -16.62
N SER A 162 -4.94 -17.92 -16.19
CA SER A 162 -5.55 -18.96 -17.03
C SER A 162 -7.03 -18.67 -17.35
N ALA A 163 -7.78 -18.13 -16.38
CA ALA A 163 -9.22 -17.88 -16.54
C ALA A 163 -9.54 -16.64 -17.40
N PHE A 164 -8.74 -15.57 -17.30
CA PHE A 164 -9.05 -14.28 -17.91
C PHE A 164 -8.08 -13.88 -19.04
N GLY A 165 -7.09 -14.72 -19.34
CA GLY A 165 -5.99 -14.39 -20.23
C GLY A 165 -4.96 -13.46 -19.58
N PHE A 166 -3.82 -13.27 -20.24
CA PHE A 166 -2.66 -12.62 -19.63
C PHE A 166 -2.96 -11.19 -19.12
N VAL A 167 -3.51 -10.31 -19.96
CA VAL A 167 -3.68 -8.88 -19.61
C VAL A 167 -4.71 -8.69 -18.49
N LEU A 168 -5.92 -9.24 -18.65
CA LEU A 168 -6.96 -9.10 -17.63
C LEU A 168 -6.60 -9.87 -16.37
N GLY A 169 -6.00 -11.05 -16.50
CA GLY A 169 -5.53 -11.84 -15.38
C GLY A 169 -4.43 -11.12 -14.58
N TRP A 170 -3.53 -10.40 -15.25
CA TRP A 170 -2.51 -9.56 -14.60
C TRP A 170 -3.15 -8.43 -13.78
N ILE A 171 -4.05 -7.66 -14.39
CA ILE A 171 -4.75 -6.53 -13.74
C ILE A 171 -5.54 -7.02 -12.52
N ILE A 172 -6.34 -8.07 -12.71
CA ILE A 172 -7.17 -8.65 -11.64
C ILE A 172 -6.28 -9.27 -10.55
N GLY A 173 -5.24 -10.01 -10.92
CA GLY A 173 -4.32 -10.65 -9.99
C GLY A 173 -3.66 -9.65 -9.05
N TRP A 174 -3.12 -8.56 -9.59
CA TRP A 174 -2.52 -7.50 -8.77
C TRP A 174 -3.55 -6.69 -7.97
N GLY A 175 -4.76 -6.51 -8.49
CA GLY A 175 -5.86 -5.95 -7.72
C GLY A 175 -6.21 -6.83 -6.50
N MET A 176 -6.26 -8.14 -6.69
CA MET A 176 -6.50 -9.11 -5.61
C MET A 176 -5.36 -9.10 -4.59
N VAL A 177 -4.09 -9.00 -5.01
CA VAL A 177 -2.94 -8.82 -4.10
C VAL A 177 -3.17 -7.62 -3.17
N GLY A 178 -3.54 -6.47 -3.75
CA GLY A 178 -3.86 -5.26 -2.99
C GLY A 178 -5.03 -5.45 -2.02
N ALA A 179 -6.13 -6.07 -2.48
CA ALA A 179 -7.32 -6.30 -1.67
C ALA A 179 -7.11 -7.29 -0.52
N ILE A 180 -6.34 -8.36 -0.75
CA ILE A 180 -6.02 -9.38 0.26
C ILE A 180 -5.12 -8.76 1.34
N GLY A 181 -4.04 -8.10 0.95
CA GLY A 181 -3.17 -7.39 1.88
C GLY A 181 -3.95 -6.37 2.72
N ALA A 182 -4.83 -5.60 2.08
CA ALA A 182 -5.70 -4.65 2.75
C ALA A 182 -6.70 -5.31 3.72
N SER A 183 -7.27 -6.46 3.36
CA SER A 183 -8.18 -7.21 4.22
C SER A 183 -7.50 -7.67 5.50
N LEU A 184 -6.27 -8.20 5.37
CA LEU A 184 -5.45 -8.61 6.51
C LEU A 184 -5.04 -7.43 7.39
N LEU A 185 -4.89 -6.24 6.79
CA LEU A 185 -4.61 -4.99 7.51
C LEU A 185 -5.83 -4.40 8.24
N LEU A 186 -7.06 -4.88 8.03
CA LEU A 186 -8.25 -4.35 8.74
C LEU A 186 -8.13 -4.52 10.26
N LEU A 187 -7.60 -5.66 10.72
CA LEU A 187 -7.40 -5.91 12.14
C LEU A 187 -6.43 -4.91 12.78
N PRO A 188 -5.16 -4.75 12.33
CA PRO A 188 -4.25 -3.76 12.90
C PRO A 188 -4.77 -2.33 12.71
N LEU A 189 -5.46 -2.03 11.61
CA LEU A 189 -6.06 -0.72 11.36
C LEU A 189 -7.16 -0.39 12.38
N SER A 190 -8.01 -1.36 12.75
CA SER A 190 -9.04 -1.20 13.80
C SER A 190 -8.47 -0.91 15.20
N ARG A 191 -7.17 -1.18 15.42
CA ARG A 191 -6.48 -0.90 16.68
C ARG A 191 -5.85 0.49 16.72
N LEU A 192 -5.89 1.23 15.61
CA LEU A 192 -5.36 2.58 15.55
C LEU A 192 -6.40 3.59 16.04
N THR A 193 -5.98 4.46 16.96
CA THR A 193 -6.83 5.57 17.45
C THR A 193 -6.13 6.89 17.20
N PRO A 194 -6.73 7.85 16.46
CA PRO A 194 -6.14 9.17 16.24
C PRO A 194 -5.75 9.85 17.56
N THR A 195 -4.59 10.49 17.60
CA THR A 195 -4.23 11.38 18.71
C THR A 195 -4.79 12.77 18.42
N THR A 196 -5.69 13.26 19.29
CA THR A 196 -6.16 14.64 19.28
C THR A 196 -5.12 15.49 20.02
N GLU A 197 -4.20 16.09 19.28
CA GLU A 197 -3.39 17.22 19.77
C GLU A 197 -4.15 18.53 19.53
#